data_AF-A0A1I5H3P5-F1
#
_entry.id   AF-A0A1I5H3P5-F1
#
_cell.length_a   1.000
_cell.length_b   1.000
_cell.length_c   1.000
_cell.angle_alpha   90.00
_cell.angle_beta   90.00
_cell.angle_gamma   90.00
#
_symmetry.space_group_name_H-M   'P 1'
#
loop_
_entity.id
_entity.type
_entity.pdbx_description
1 polymer ?
#
loop_
_entity_poly.entity_id
_entity_poly.type
_entity_poly.pdbx_seq_one_letter_code
_entity_poly.pdbx_strand_id
1 'polypeptide(L)'
;MKKKWFIKSFISFAFPIFIVILLFGGFTIYFVNNSVLKELNKNNENLLIQIRTNVETILSEVNSLSLNFEFYTKTSEYTDYVDASNSTAEKRMVEQEMLNFINTLANQGCMYIQSMYILITRKTVLS
;
A
#
# COMPACT_ATOMS: atom_id res chain seq x y z
N MET A 1 -45.72 36.70 46.93
CA MET A 1 -45.44 37.49 45.70
C MET A 1 -43.98 37.44 45.22
N LYS A 2 -42.97 37.29 46.09
CA LYS A 2 -41.54 37.30 45.72
C LYS A 2 -41.06 36.17 44.78
N LYS A 3 -41.59 34.94 44.91
CA LYS A 3 -41.19 33.79 44.06
C LYS A 3 -41.50 33.99 42.56
N LYS A 4 -42.70 34.49 42.21
CA LYS A 4 -43.08 34.72 40.80
C LYS A 4 -42.22 35.79 40.13
N TRP A 5 -41.84 36.84 40.85
CA TRP A 5 -40.99 37.91 40.32
C TRP A 5 -39.53 37.47 40.12
N PHE A 6 -39.02 36.65 41.05
CA PHE A 6 -37.69 36.04 40.92
C PHE A 6 -37.63 35.09 39.72
N ILE A 7 -38.61 34.20 39.56
CA ILE A 7 -38.70 33.26 38.43
C ILE A 7 -38.80 34.01 37.09
N LYS A 8 -39.63 35.05 37.02
CA LYS A 8 -39.76 35.87 35.80
C LYS A 8 -38.44 36.53 35.41
N SER A 9 -37.72 37.09 36.38
CA SER A 9 -36.43 37.75 36.15
C SER A 9 -35.33 36.74 35.78
N PHE A 10 -35.32 35.57 36.42
CA PHE A 10 -34.40 34.49 36.12
C PHE A 10 -34.62 33.93 34.71
N ILE A 11 -35.86 33.66 34.31
CA ILE A 11 -36.18 33.17 32.96
C ILE A 11 -35.85 34.23 31.91
N SER A 12 -36.15 35.51 32.18
CA SER A 12 -35.81 36.60 31.27
C SER A 12 -34.30 36.74 31.02
N PHE A 13 -33.47 36.27 31.95
CA PHE A 13 -32.01 36.25 31.84
C PHE A 13 -31.47 34.93 31.26
N ALA A 14 -32.02 33.78 31.68
CA ALA A 14 -31.54 32.46 31.27
C ALA A 14 -31.97 32.09 29.85
N PHE A 15 -33.14 32.54 29.40
CA PHE A 15 -33.71 32.18 28.11
C PHE A 15 -32.85 32.64 26.91
N PRO A 16 -32.35 33.90 26.85
CA PRO A 16 -31.43 34.33 25.80
C PRO A 16 -30.14 33.49 25.76
N ILE A 17 -29.58 33.15 26.92
CA ILE A 17 -28.34 32.35 27.02
C ILE A 17 -28.58 30.93 26.49
N PHE A 18 -29.73 30.35 26.82
CA PHE A 18 -30.10 29.02 26.34
C PHE A 18 -30.26 28.96 24.82
N ILE A 19 -30.84 30.01 24.21
CA ILE A 19 -30.94 30.14 22.75
C ILE A 19 -29.57 30.18 22.10
N VAL A 20 -28.64 30.96 22.65
CA VAL A 20 -27.27 31.05 22.12
C VAL A 20 -26.57 29.69 22.20
N ILE A 21 -26.69 28.99 23.33
CA ILE A 21 -26.10 27.64 23.49
C ILE A 21 -26.70 26.65 22.48
N LEU A 22 -28.01 26.68 22.26
CA LEU A 22 -28.66 25.83 21.27
C LEU A 22 -28.20 26.13 19.84
N LEU A 23 -28.05 27.41 19.49
CA LEU A 23 -27.55 27.80 18.17
C LEU A 23 -26.10 27.35 17.96
N PHE A 24 -25.22 27.58 18.94
CA PHE A 24 -23.83 27.14 18.84
C PHE A 24 -23.70 25.61 18.81
N GLY A 25 -24.45 24.91 19.65
CA GLY A 25 -24.48 23.44 19.65
C GLY A 25 -24.98 22.89 18.31
N GLY A 26 -26.11 23.41 17.82
CA GLY A 26 -26.67 23.02 16.53
C GLY A 26 -25.74 23.31 15.36
N PHE A 27 -25.10 24.49 15.36
CA PHE A 27 -24.15 24.87 14.31
C PHE A 27 -22.89 24.01 14.32
N THR A 28 -22.39 23.65 15.51
CA THR A 28 -21.25 22.74 15.66
C THR A 28 -21.57 21.36 15.10
N ILE A 29 -22.73 20.79 15.45
CA ILE A 29 -23.16 19.48 14.94
C ILE A 29 -23.32 19.53 13.41
N TYR A 30 -23.97 20.58 12.89
CA TYR A 30 -24.13 20.78 11.46
C TYR A 30 -22.78 20.87 10.73
N PHE A 31 -21.85 21.67 11.25
CA PHE A 31 -20.54 21.87 10.66
C PHE A 31 -19.70 20.59 10.67
N VAL A 32 -19.69 19.84 11.78
CA VAL A 32 -18.98 18.56 11.89
C VAL A 32 -19.54 17.54 10.90
N ASN A 33 -20.87 17.41 10.83
CA ASN A 33 -21.48 16.44 9.92
C ASN A 33 -21.27 16.79 8.45
N ASN A 34 -21.39 18.06 8.07
CA ASN A 34 -21.35 18.44 6.65
C ASN A 34 -19.92 18.62 6.12
N SER A 35 -19.01 19.14 6.93
CA SER A 35 -17.65 19.45 6.51
C SER A 35 -16.69 18.31 6.87
N VAL A 36 -16.61 17.95 8.16
CA VAL A 36 -15.60 17.00 8.65
C VAL A 36 -15.89 15.58 8.17
N LEU A 37 -17.12 15.06 8.37
CA LEU A 37 -17.43 13.68 7.94
C LEU A 37 -17.35 13.52 6.42
N LYS A 38 -17.80 14.52 5.67
CA LYS A 38 -17.76 14.48 4.20
C LYS A 38 -16.32 14.49 3.68
N GLU A 39 -15.46 15.32 4.26
CA GLU A 39 -14.05 15.39 3.89
C GLU A 39 -13.28 14.14 4.31
N LEU A 40 -13.57 13.58 5.49
CA LEU A 40 -13.03 12.28 5.92
C LEU A 40 -13.42 11.15 4.96
N ASN A 41 -14.69 11.05 4.58
CA ASN A 41 -15.13 10.01 3.66
C ASN A 41 -14.46 10.15 2.28
N LYS A 42 -14.39 11.38 1.75
CA LYS A 42 -13.68 11.66 0.49
C LYS A 42 -12.19 11.32 0.59
N ASN A 43 -11.55 11.64 1.70
CA ASN A 43 -10.14 11.32 1.91
C ASN A 43 -9.92 9.81 2.00
N ASN A 44 -10.79 9.09 2.72
CA ASN A 44 -10.75 7.64 2.80
C ASN A 44 -10.91 6.98 1.42
N GLU A 45 -11.86 7.45 0.61
CA GLU A 45 -12.02 6.99 -0.79
C GLU A 45 -10.75 7.24 -1.61
N ASN A 46 -10.17 8.44 -1.52
CA ASN A 46 -8.92 8.76 -2.22
C ASN A 46 -7.75 7.90 -1.76
N LEU A 47 -7.64 7.61 -0.47
CA LEU A 47 -6.62 6.72 0.08
C LEU A 47 -6.80 5.29 -0.42
N LEU A 48 -8.03 4.79 -0.46
CA LEU A 48 -8.34 3.47 -1.02
C LEU A 48 -7.97 3.38 -2.49
N ILE A 49 -8.26 4.42 -3.28
CA ILE A 49 -7.86 4.50 -4.69
C ILE A 49 -6.33 4.48 -4.81
N GLN A 50 -5.63 5.28 -4.01
CA GLN A 50 -4.16 5.30 -4.01
C GLN A 50 -3.56 3.94 -3.65
N ILE A 51 -4.08 3.27 -2.61
CA ILE A 51 -3.64 1.92 -2.23
C ILE A 51 -3.86 0.96 -3.39
N ARG A 52 -5.05 0.99 -4.02
CA ARG A 52 -5.36 0.13 -5.16
C ARG A 52 -4.39 0.37 -6.32
N THR A 53 -4.17 1.62 -6.71
CA THR A 53 -3.25 1.96 -7.81
C THR A 53 -1.82 1.53 -7.48
N ASN A 54 -1.37 1.70 -6.23
CA ASN A 54 -0.05 1.25 -5.81
C ASN A 54 0.08 -0.28 -5.87
N VAL A 55 -0.95 -1.02 -5.42
CA VAL A 55 -0.98 -2.49 -5.52
C VAL A 55 -1.00 -2.94 -6.98
N GLU A 56 -1.82 -2.32 -7.83
CA GLU A 56 -1.86 -2.62 -9.27
C GLU A 56 -0.49 -2.37 -9.93
N THR A 57 0.20 -1.30 -9.54
CA THR A 57 1.55 -0.98 -10.01
C THR A 57 2.56 -2.03 -9.56
N ILE A 58 2.58 -2.37 -8.27
CA ILE A 58 3.46 -3.41 -7.72
C ILE A 58 3.21 -4.75 -8.42
N LEU A 59 1.95 -5.15 -8.63
CA LEU A 59 1.62 -6.39 -9.32
C LEU A 59 2.06 -6.39 -10.79
N SER A 60 1.93 -5.24 -11.47
CA SER A 60 2.40 -5.09 -12.85
C SER A 60 3.92 -5.21 -12.94
N GLU A 61 4.64 -4.59 -12.01
CA GLU A 61 6.09 -4.70 -11.89
C GLU A 61 6.50 -6.14 -11.57
N VAL A 62 5.89 -6.80 -10.58
CA VAL A 62 6.16 -8.21 -10.25
C VAL A 62 5.90 -9.13 -11.45
N ASN A 63 4.83 -8.90 -12.21
CA ASN A 63 4.57 -9.68 -13.42
C ASN A 63 5.64 -9.47 -14.49
N SER A 64 6.10 -8.23 -14.68
CA SER A 64 7.23 -7.91 -15.57
C SER A 64 8.52 -8.58 -15.09
N LEU A 65 8.81 -8.57 -13.78
CA LEU A 65 9.95 -9.27 -13.20
C LEU A 65 9.88 -10.78 -13.44
N SER A 66 8.70 -11.39 -13.24
CA SER A 66 8.50 -12.82 -13.47
C SER A 66 8.77 -13.20 -14.93
N LEU A 67 8.29 -12.39 -15.89
CA LEU A 67 8.52 -12.63 -17.32
C LEU A 67 10.00 -12.48 -17.68
N ASN A 68 10.68 -11.45 -17.16
CA ASN A 68 12.11 -11.27 -17.37
C ASN A 68 12.91 -12.43 -16.76
N PHE A 69 12.57 -12.85 -15.54
CA PHE A 69 13.22 -13.98 -14.89
C PHE A 69 13.03 -15.29 -15.65
N GLU A 70 11.83 -15.55 -16.17
CA GLU A 70 11.54 -16.73 -17.00
C GLU A 70 12.37 -16.71 -18.29
N PHE A 71 12.60 -15.54 -18.90
CA PHE A 71 13.48 -15.41 -20.06
C PHE A 71 14.93 -15.79 -19.75
N TYR A 72 15.50 -15.33 -18.62
CA TYR A 72 16.87 -15.67 -18.22
C TYR A 72 17.05 -17.12 -17.74
N THR A 73 15.98 -17.80 -17.33
CA THR A 73 16.05 -19.15 -16.73
C THR A 73 15.53 -20.27 -17.63
N LYS A 74 14.85 -19.97 -18.75
CA LYS A 74 14.32 -20.97 -19.70
C LYS A 74 15.38 -21.67 -20.55
N THR A 75 16.61 -21.17 -20.59
CA THR A 75 17.69 -21.85 -21.31
C THR A 75 18.03 -23.14 -20.58
N SER A 76 17.88 -24.30 -21.24
CA SER A 76 18.28 -25.62 -20.72
C SER A 76 19.75 -25.65 -20.24
N GLU A 77 20.55 -24.73 -20.77
CA GLU A 77 21.93 -24.44 -20.37
C GLU A 77 22.06 -23.99 -18.90
N TYR A 78 21.08 -23.30 -18.34
CA TYR A 78 21.17 -22.75 -16.98
C TYR A 78 21.32 -23.86 -15.93
N THR A 79 20.53 -24.94 -16.04
CA THR A 79 20.62 -26.07 -15.11
C THR A 79 21.92 -26.85 -15.27
N ASP A 80 22.43 -26.95 -16.50
CA ASP A 80 23.63 -27.72 -16.83
C ASP A 80 24.91 -27.01 -16.33
N TYR A 81 24.94 -25.68 -16.36
CA TYR A 81 26.10 -24.88 -15.94
C TYR A 81 26.12 -24.55 -14.44
N VAL A 82 24.96 -24.44 -13.78
CA VAL A 82 24.90 -24.21 -12.33
C VAL A 82 25.45 -25.40 -11.55
N ASP A 83 25.12 -26.63 -11.96
CA ASP A 83 25.54 -27.89 -11.31
C ASP A 83 26.96 -28.34 -11.70
N ALA A 84 27.61 -27.69 -12.67
CA ALA A 84 28.96 -28.05 -13.09
C ALA A 84 29.99 -27.73 -11.97
N SER A 85 30.75 -28.74 -11.51
CA SER A 85 31.77 -28.58 -10.47
C SER A 85 32.96 -27.71 -10.88
N ASN A 86 33.12 -27.49 -12.19
CA ASN A 86 34.24 -26.75 -12.76
C ASN A 86 33.75 -25.39 -13.29
N SER A 87 34.50 -24.32 -13.01
CA SER A 87 34.20 -22.97 -13.51
C SER A 87 34.56 -22.89 -14.99
N THR A 88 33.61 -23.23 -15.88
CA THR A 88 33.74 -23.02 -17.33
C THR A 88 33.48 -21.56 -17.69
N ALA A 89 33.91 -21.15 -18.89
CA ALA A 89 33.63 -19.81 -19.41
C ALA A 89 32.11 -19.57 -19.53
N GLU A 90 31.35 -20.58 -19.98
CA GLU A 90 29.89 -20.46 -20.08
C GLU A 90 29.23 -20.29 -18.70
N LYS A 91 29.70 -21.02 -17.68
CA LYS A 91 29.21 -20.86 -16.30
C LYS A 91 29.37 -19.43 -15.78
N ARG A 92 30.52 -18.81 -16.02
CA ARG A 92 30.76 -17.41 -15.61
C ARG A 92 29.88 -16.41 -16.36
N MET A 93 29.56 -16.70 -17.63
CA MET A 93 28.64 -15.85 -18.40
C MET A 93 27.23 -15.91 -17.83
N VAL A 94 26.73 -17.11 -17.52
CA VAL A 94 25.42 -17.31 -16.88
C VAL A 94 25.37 -16.62 -15.50
N GLU A 95 26.41 -16.78 -14.67
CA GLU A 95 26.52 -16.10 -13.37
C GLU A 95 26.54 -14.57 -13.52
N GLN A 96 27.24 -14.05 -14.53
CA GLN A 96 27.30 -12.61 -14.81
C GLN A 96 25.95 -12.05 -15.29
N GLU A 97 25.22 -12.78 -16.14
CA GLU A 97 23.87 -12.38 -16.57
C GLU A 97 22.90 -12.35 -15.40
N MET A 98 22.96 -13.34 -14.50
CA MET A 98 22.20 -13.32 -13.26
C MET A 98 22.55 -12.16 -12.35
N LEU A 99 23.85 -11.88 -12.16
CA LEU A 99 24.29 -10.74 -11.37
C LEU A 99 23.82 -9.42 -11.99
N ASN A 100 23.83 -9.30 -13.31
CA ASN A 100 23.31 -8.14 -14.01
C ASN A 100 21.80 -7.99 -13.81
N PHE A 101 21.03 -9.10 -13.85
CA PHE A 101 19.61 -9.10 -13.54
C PHE A 101 19.35 -8.64 -12.10
N ILE A 102 20.03 -9.24 -11.10
CA ILE A 102 19.89 -8.88 -9.68
C ILE A 102 20.28 -7.42 -9.44
N ASN A 103 21.38 -6.95 -10.02
CA ASN A 103 21.80 -5.55 -9.92
C ASN A 103 20.79 -4.60 -10.55
N THR A 104 20.16 -5.00 -11.66
CA THR A 104 19.09 -4.21 -12.29
C THR A 104 17.88 -4.11 -11.37
N LEU A 105 17.48 -5.20 -10.69
CA LEU A 105 16.39 -5.17 -9.71
C LEU A 105 16.71 -4.30 -8.49
N ALA A 106 17.93 -4.40 -7.97
CA ALA A 106 18.39 -3.59 -6.85
C ALA A 106 18.42 -2.10 -7.20
N ASN A 107 18.84 -1.76 -8.43
CA ASN A 107 18.91 -0.37 -8.91
C ASN A 107 17.55 0.19 -9.33
N GLN A 108 16.58 -0.65 -9.73
CA GLN A 108 15.21 -0.24 -10.06
C GLN A 108 14.37 0.11 -8.82
N GLY A 109 14.93 0.04 -7.61
CA GLY A 109 14.26 0.53 -6.40
C GLY A 109 13.10 -0.34 -5.97
N CYS A 110 13.15 -1.64 -6.26
CA CYS A 110 12.18 -2.66 -5.85
C CYS A 110 12.22 -2.91 -4.32
N MET A 111 11.96 -1.87 -3.52
CA MET A 111 12.08 -1.87 -2.06
C MET A 111 11.05 -2.79 -1.37
N TYR A 112 10.07 -3.28 -2.11
CA TYR A 112 9.06 -4.23 -1.65
C TYR A 112 9.46 -5.70 -1.86
N ILE A 113 10.59 -5.99 -2.54
CA ILE A 113 11.12 -7.35 -2.71
C ILE A 113 12.21 -7.60 -1.68
N GLN A 114 11.87 -8.36 -0.63
CA GLN A 114 12.82 -8.73 0.42
C GLN A 114 13.77 -9.88 0.01
N SER A 115 13.28 -10.84 -0.78
CA SER A 115 14.05 -12.02 -1.18
C SER A 115 13.47 -12.66 -2.45
N MET A 116 14.33 -13.22 -3.29
CA MET A 116 13.96 -14.03 -4.45
C MET A 116 14.46 -15.46 -4.24
N TYR A 117 13.61 -16.46 -4.46
CA TYR A 117 13.95 -17.88 -4.34
C TYR A 117 13.93 -18.55 -5.71
N ILE A 118 14.96 -19.35 -6.01
CA ILE A 118 15.06 -20.13 -7.24
C ILE A 118 14.95 -21.61 -6.87
N LEU A 119 13.90 -22.28 -7.36
CA LEU A 119 13.70 -23.72 -7.17
C LEU A 119 14.23 -24.47 -8.40
N ILE A 120 15.36 -25.16 -8.24
CA ILE A 120 15.91 -26.04 -9.28
C ILE A 120 15.34 -27.44 -9.05
N THR A 121 14.50 -27.92 -9.97
CA THR A 121 13.89 -29.27 -9.89
C THR A 121 14.58 -30.21 -10.88
N ARG A 122 15.13 -31.32 -10.37
CA ARG A 122 15.81 -32.34 -11.18
C ARG A 122 14.78 -33.33 -11.74
N LYS A 123 14.65 -33.43 -13.07
CA LYS A 123 13.98 -34.58 -13.69
C LYS A 123 14.94 -35.76 -13.70
N THR A 124 14.87 -36.64 -12.70
CA THR A 124 15.46 -37.97 -12.79
C THR A 124 14.62 -38.83 -13.73
N VAL A 125 15.13 -39.07 -14.94
CA VAL A 125 14.61 -40.12 -15.82
C VAL A 125 15.09 -41.45 -15.25
N LEU A 126 14.18 -42.21 -14.64
CA LEU A 126 14.43 -43.60 -14.25
C LEU A 126 14.53 -44.43 -15.54
N SER A 127 15.75 -44.87 -15.87
CA SER A 127 16.05 -45.87 -16.89
C SER A 127 15.86 -47.28 -16.34
#